data_AF-A0A4S8IAN8-F1
#
_entry.id   AF-A0A4S8IAN8-F1
#
_cell.length_a   1.000
_cell.length_b   1.000
_cell.length_c   1.000
_cell.angle_alpha   90.00
_cell.angle_beta   90.00
_cell.angle_gamma   90.00
#
_symmetry.space_group_name_H-M   'P 1'
#
loop_
_entity.id
_entity.type
_entity.pdbx_description
1 polymer ?
#
loop_
_entity_poly.entity_id
_entity_poly.type
_entity_poly.pdbx_seq_one_letter_code
_entity_poly.pdbx_strand_id
1 'polypeptide(L)'
;MGRGRVQLKRIENKINRQVTFSKRRSGLLKKAHEISVLCDAEVALIVFSTKGKLYEYSTDSSMEKILERYEYYSYAEKALMSSDQDYQRKPLSIMTRPVGSLRVNPPPAKPMQGSKEPSRSSLRGNWCQEYGKLKAKVEALSKSQRHLMGEQLEALNLKELQQLEHQLEISLKHIRSRKSQNEGESVGQLEVIKADGFVMVQNQVMFDSIAELQKKEKALQAANKTLEQEFCYSELGFLAIDLSQLMEKQKIKAITQQSHWEQAQTSSSSSPPLIAEPQPTLNIGCYQGMALAVREEAARLPVRISNSLLPPWMLRHLNG
;
A
#
# COMPACT_ATOMS: atom_id res chain seq x y z
N MET A 1 25.65 11.65 -20.78
CA MET A 1 24.23 11.49 -21.13
C MET A 1 23.36 11.77 -19.90
N GLY A 2 22.92 13.02 -19.72
CA GLY A 2 22.12 13.43 -18.58
C GLY A 2 20.67 12.93 -18.72
N ARG A 3 20.21 12.13 -17.77
CA ARG A 3 18.79 11.77 -17.66
C ARG A 3 18.01 12.98 -17.17
N GLY A 4 16.84 13.23 -17.76
CA GLY A 4 15.96 14.34 -17.41
C GLY A 4 15.46 14.31 -15.96
N ARG A 5 14.82 15.41 -15.54
CA ARG A 5 14.29 15.59 -14.18
C ARG A 5 13.21 14.54 -13.88
N VAL A 6 13.36 13.82 -12.76
CA VAL A 6 12.41 12.80 -12.30
C VAL A 6 11.46 13.42 -11.28
N GLN A 7 10.15 13.19 -11.44
CA GLN A 7 9.13 13.62 -10.45
C GLN A 7 9.31 12.92 -9.10
N LEU A 8 9.08 13.63 -8.00
CA LEU A 8 9.21 13.09 -6.64
C LEU A 8 7.94 12.31 -6.23
N LYS A 9 7.76 11.14 -6.84
CA LYS A 9 6.67 10.19 -6.53
C LYS A 9 7.19 8.75 -6.53
N ARG A 10 6.41 7.83 -5.98
CA ARG A 10 6.75 6.39 -6.01
C ARG A 10 6.94 5.93 -7.46
N ILE A 11 8.05 5.26 -7.73
CA ILE A 11 8.33 4.68 -9.04
C ILE A 11 7.55 3.37 -9.15
N GLU A 12 6.56 3.28 -10.03
CA GLU A 12 5.70 2.10 -10.16
C GLU A 12 6.43 0.89 -10.73
N ASN A 13 7.24 1.11 -11.78
CA ASN A 13 8.04 0.04 -12.39
C ASN A 13 9.07 -0.52 -11.37
N LYS A 14 8.93 -1.82 -11.05
CA LYS A 14 9.73 -2.53 -10.04
C LYS A 14 11.23 -2.56 -10.35
N ILE A 15 11.61 -2.70 -11.63
CA ILE A 15 13.01 -2.75 -12.06
C ILE A 15 13.64 -1.37 -11.90
N ASN A 16 12.98 -0.33 -12.42
CA ASN A 16 13.44 1.05 -12.29
C ASN A 16 13.52 1.48 -10.83
N ARG A 17 12.55 1.09 -10.01
CA ARG A 17 12.54 1.34 -8.57
C ARG A 17 13.73 0.69 -7.88
N GLN A 18 14.03 -0.57 -8.19
CA GLN A 18 15.19 -1.28 -7.61
C GLN A 18 16.52 -0.63 -8.01
N VAL A 19 16.70 -0.32 -9.30
CA VAL A 19 17.93 0.33 -9.78
C VAL A 19 18.09 1.72 -9.18
N THR A 20 17.00 2.49 -9.10
CA THR A 20 17.00 3.83 -8.51
C THR A 20 17.27 3.77 -7.01
N PHE A 21 16.66 2.82 -6.29
CA PHE A 21 16.93 2.59 -4.87
C PHE A 21 18.41 2.33 -4.63
N SER A 22 19.01 1.40 -5.38
CA SER A 22 20.44 1.09 -5.24
C SER A 22 21.32 2.34 -5.45
N LYS A 23 21.07 3.10 -6.53
CA LYS A 23 21.86 4.30 -6.85
C LYS A 23 21.66 5.43 -5.86
N ARG A 24 20.42 5.76 -5.50
CA ARG A 24 20.11 6.85 -4.56
C ARG A 24 20.56 6.52 -3.15
N ARG A 25 20.41 5.27 -2.69
CA ARG A 25 20.93 4.81 -1.40
C ARG A 25 22.44 4.99 -1.32
N SER A 26 23.18 4.55 -2.35
CA SER A 26 24.62 4.77 -2.42
C SER A 26 25.00 6.26 -2.47
N GLY A 27 24.23 7.08 -3.20
CA GLY A 27 24.45 8.53 -3.22
C GLY A 27 24.21 9.19 -1.86
N LEU A 28 23.14 8.79 -1.15
CA LEU A 28 22.81 9.28 0.18
C LEU A 28 23.89 8.91 1.20
N LEU A 29 24.41 7.68 1.14
CA LEU A 29 25.53 7.24 1.97
C LEU A 29 26.78 8.10 1.76
N LYS A 30 27.10 8.41 0.49
CA LYS A 30 28.22 9.32 0.19
C LYS A 30 28.01 10.71 0.78
N LYS A 31 26.79 11.24 0.72
CA LYS A 31 26.47 12.54 1.34
C LYS A 31 26.52 12.51 2.87
N ALA A 32 26.03 11.45 3.50
CA ALA A 32 26.15 11.27 4.94
C ALA A 32 27.63 11.23 5.38
N HIS A 33 28.46 10.53 4.61
CA HIS A 33 29.90 10.49 4.86
C HIS A 33 30.59 11.84 4.64
N GLU A 34 30.27 12.56 3.56
CA GLU A 34 30.77 13.92 3.32
C GLU A 34 30.45 14.84 4.52
N ILE A 35 29.21 14.84 5.01
CA ILE A 35 28.79 15.66 6.17
C ILE A 35 29.58 15.29 7.42
N SER A 36 29.73 13.99 7.68
CA SER A 36 30.50 13.53 8.84
C SER A 36 31.93 14.05 8.82
N VAL A 37 32.61 13.92 7.68
CA VAL A 37 34.01 14.33 7.54
C VAL A 37 34.16 15.86 7.54
N LEU A 38 33.29 16.58 6.83
CA LEU A 38 33.40 18.03 6.67
C LEU A 38 33.03 18.80 7.95
N CYS A 39 32.17 18.23 8.79
CA CYS A 39 31.61 18.92 9.96
C CYS A 39 31.93 18.24 11.28
N ASP A 40 32.75 17.18 11.29
CA ASP A 40 33.05 16.35 12.47
C ASP A 40 31.77 15.90 13.19
N ALA A 41 30.80 15.45 12.39
CA ALA A 41 29.47 15.10 12.86
C ALA A 41 29.29 13.59 12.91
N GLU A 42 28.72 13.10 14.02
CA GLU A 42 28.24 11.73 14.12
C GLU A 42 26.91 11.57 13.38
N VAL A 43 26.88 10.71 12.35
CA VAL A 43 25.74 10.48 11.48
C VAL A 43 25.42 8.98 11.43
N ALA A 44 24.15 8.64 11.65
CA ALA A 44 23.62 7.30 11.41
C ALA A 44 22.51 7.35 10.36
N LEU A 45 22.45 6.33 9.50
CA LEU A 45 21.41 6.17 8.49
C LEU A 45 20.88 4.73 8.52
N ILE A 46 19.57 4.58 8.66
CA ILE A 46 18.86 3.29 8.60
C ILE A 46 17.89 3.32 7.41
N VAL A 47 17.97 2.34 6.52
CA VAL A 47 17.09 2.21 5.35
C VAL A 47 16.53 0.80 5.25
N PHE A 48 15.20 0.67 5.31
CA PHE A 48 14.51 -0.58 5.01
C PHE A 48 14.01 -0.59 3.56
N SER A 49 14.36 -1.63 2.82
CA SER A 49 13.77 -1.89 1.51
C SER A 49 12.33 -2.37 1.66
N THR A 50 11.51 -2.26 0.59
CA THR A 50 10.18 -2.86 0.52
C THR A 50 10.19 -4.39 0.66
N LYS A 51 11.36 -5.03 0.57
CA LYS A 51 11.56 -6.46 0.84
C LYS A 51 11.95 -6.77 2.29
N GLY A 52 11.97 -5.77 3.19
CA GLY A 52 12.41 -5.91 4.58
C GLY A 52 13.93 -5.92 4.79
N LYS A 53 14.74 -5.85 3.72
CA LYS A 53 16.21 -5.83 3.86
C LYS A 53 16.68 -4.51 4.49
N LEU A 54 17.42 -4.63 5.59
CA LEU A 54 18.11 -3.54 6.29
C LEU A 54 19.37 -3.12 5.52
N TYR A 55 19.57 -1.82 5.40
CA TYR A 55 20.81 -1.20 4.98
C TYR A 55 21.12 -0.07 5.94
N GLU A 56 22.31 -0.10 6.52
CA GLU A 56 22.72 0.85 7.55
C GLU A 56 24.09 1.47 7.25
N TYR A 57 24.33 2.60 7.92
CA TYR A 57 25.60 3.30 7.94
C TYR A 57 25.74 4.09 9.24
N SER A 58 26.94 4.07 9.80
CA SER A 58 27.34 4.90 10.93
C SER A 58 28.73 5.49 10.68
N THR A 59 28.92 6.70 11.18
CA THR A 59 30.22 7.35 11.30
C THR A 59 30.88 6.79 12.54
N ASP A 60 32.01 6.12 12.37
CA ASP A 60 32.59 5.18 13.34
C ASP A 60 31.76 3.88 13.46
N SER A 61 32.45 2.74 13.48
CA SER A 61 31.90 1.38 13.35
C SER A 61 30.95 0.92 14.47
N SER A 62 30.33 1.83 15.21
CA SER A 62 29.40 1.53 16.29
C SER A 62 28.10 2.33 16.16
N MET A 63 27.23 1.84 15.28
CA MET A 63 25.81 2.22 15.22
C MET A 63 25.16 2.23 16.61
N GLU A 64 25.52 1.26 17.44
CA GLU A 64 25.07 1.09 18.82
C GLU A 64 25.29 2.36 19.66
N LYS A 65 26.47 2.99 19.61
CA LYS A 65 26.74 4.22 20.39
C LYS A 65 25.86 5.39 19.97
N ILE A 66 25.60 5.54 18.67
CA ILE A 66 24.75 6.62 18.15
C ILE A 66 23.29 6.36 18.56
N LEU A 67 22.85 5.11 18.51
CA LEU A 67 21.51 4.71 18.96
C LEU A 67 21.32 4.89 20.47
N GLU A 68 22.29 4.48 21.30
CA GLU A 68 22.28 4.72 22.74
C GLU A 68 22.18 6.22 23.05
N ARG A 69 22.98 7.04 22.34
CA ARG A 69 22.92 8.50 22.49
C ARG A 69 21.54 9.04 22.10
N TYR A 70 20.97 8.56 20.99
CA TYR A 70 19.61 8.94 20.57
C TYR A 70 18.55 8.52 21.59
N GLU A 71 18.60 7.29 22.11
CA GLU A 71 17.66 6.81 23.12
C GLU A 71 17.74 7.62 24.40
N TYR A 72 18.95 7.96 24.86
CA TYR A 72 19.15 8.83 26.01
C TYR A 72 18.49 10.20 25.80
N TYR A 73 18.69 10.83 24.64
CA TYR A 73 18.07 12.12 24.32
C TYR A 73 16.55 12.02 24.15
N SER A 74 16.04 10.99 23.47
CA SER A 74 14.60 10.78 23.28
C SER A 74 13.90 10.46 24.60
N TYR A 75 14.55 9.72 25.50
CA TYR A 75 14.02 9.44 26.83
C TYR A 75 14.05 10.68 27.72
N ALA A 76 15.14 11.47 27.70
CA ALA A 76 15.19 12.75 28.41
C ALA A 76 14.10 13.72 27.90
N GLU A 77 13.89 13.79 26.58
CA GLU A 77 12.82 14.59 25.96
C GLU A 77 11.43 14.12 26.39
N LYS A 78 11.17 12.80 26.37
CA LYS A 78 9.90 12.23 26.84
C LYS A 78 9.70 12.40 28.35
N ALA A 79 10.74 12.27 29.15
CA ALA A 79 10.69 12.45 30.60
C ALA A 79 10.27 13.89 30.95
N LEU A 80 10.85 14.88 30.26
CA LEU A 80 10.46 16.29 30.37
C LEU A 80 9.00 16.54 29.94
N MET A 81 8.50 15.83 28.93
CA MET A 81 7.11 15.92 28.47
C MET A 81 6.11 15.17 29.36
N SER A 82 6.56 14.15 30.11
CA SER A 82 5.71 13.35 31.02
C SER A 82 5.62 13.93 32.43
N SER A 83 6.60 14.74 32.87
CA SER A 83 6.55 15.42 34.18
C SER A 83 5.44 16.47 34.30
N ASP A 84 4.77 16.81 33.19
CA ASP A 84 3.54 17.62 33.19
C ASP A 84 2.25 16.82 33.48
N GLN A 85 2.25 15.47 33.39
CA GLN A 85 1.02 14.67 33.58
C GLN A 85 0.92 13.88 34.89
N ASP A 86 2.02 13.66 35.62
CA ASP A 86 2.01 12.80 36.82
C ASP A 86 1.85 13.54 38.16
N TYR A 87 1.72 14.88 38.17
CA TYR A 87 1.44 15.65 39.39
C TYR A 87 -0.05 15.72 39.78
N GLN A 88 -0.97 15.05 39.06
CA GLN A 88 -2.41 15.09 39.36
C GLN A 88 -3.05 13.76 39.79
N ARG A 89 -2.29 12.69 40.08
CA ARG A 89 -2.89 11.46 40.64
C ARG A 89 -2.05 10.77 41.71
N LYS A 90 -1.90 11.35 42.90
CA LYS A 90 -1.83 10.57 44.16
C LYS A 90 -2.45 11.37 45.32
N PRO A 91 -3.52 10.89 45.98
CA PRO A 91 -3.93 11.44 47.25
C PRO A 91 -2.87 11.12 48.31
N LEU A 92 -2.61 12.13 49.12
CA LEU A 92 -1.66 12.18 50.22
C LEU A 92 -1.98 11.10 51.27
N SER A 93 -1.16 10.05 51.40
CA SER A 93 -1.18 9.14 52.55
C SER A 93 0.14 9.20 53.32
N ILE A 94 0.18 10.14 54.26
CA ILE A 94 0.60 9.99 55.66
C ILE A 94 1.65 8.90 55.96
N MET A 95 2.85 9.37 56.30
CA MET A 95 3.74 8.92 57.39
C MET A 95 3.80 7.42 57.73
N THR A 96 4.94 6.78 57.47
CA THR A 96 5.67 5.96 58.47
C THR A 96 7.06 5.57 57.95
N ARG A 97 8.10 5.92 58.72
CA ARG A 97 9.38 5.19 58.72
C ARG A 97 9.13 3.82 59.39
N PRO A 98 9.88 2.79 59.00
CA PRO A 98 10.75 2.20 60.01
C PRO A 98 12.17 1.85 59.53
N VAL A 99 13.01 1.73 60.54
CA VAL A 99 14.43 1.36 60.59
C VAL A 99 14.65 -0.08 60.10
N GLY A 100 15.74 -0.34 59.39
CA GLY A 100 16.16 -1.69 59.03
C GLY A 100 17.52 -1.74 58.33
N SER A 101 18.54 -2.17 59.07
CA SER A 101 19.93 -2.36 58.67
C SER A 101 20.10 -3.52 57.69
N LEU A 102 20.93 -3.34 56.65
CA LEU A 102 21.80 -4.39 56.09
C LEU A 102 22.89 -3.73 55.22
N ARG A 103 24.06 -3.50 55.82
CA ARG A 103 25.30 -3.23 55.09
C ARG A 103 25.66 -4.46 54.27
N VAL A 104 25.65 -4.33 52.95
CA VAL A 104 26.42 -5.21 52.08
C VAL A 104 27.82 -4.60 51.96
N ASN A 105 28.82 -5.23 52.58
CA ASN A 105 30.21 -4.86 52.37
C ASN A 105 30.64 -5.27 50.95
N PRO A 106 31.26 -4.39 50.15
CA PRO A 106 31.93 -4.81 48.93
C PRO A 106 33.23 -5.57 49.27
N PRO A 107 33.65 -6.56 48.45
CA PRO A 107 34.84 -7.37 48.72
C PRO A 107 36.14 -6.56 48.57
N PRO A 108 37.24 -6.95 49.25
CA PRO A 108 38.48 -6.19 49.24
C PRO A 108 39.18 -6.27 47.88
N ALA A 109 39.47 -5.10 47.30
CA ALA A 109 40.30 -4.97 46.11
C ALA A 109 41.77 -5.27 46.46
N LYS A 110 42.40 -6.17 45.69
CA LYS A 110 43.86 -6.40 45.71
C LYS A 110 44.59 -5.19 45.13
N PRO A 111 45.78 -4.81 45.66
CA PRO A 111 46.57 -3.74 45.07
C PRO A 111 47.38 -4.28 43.89
N MET A 112 47.29 -3.63 42.73
CA MET A 112 48.34 -3.67 41.72
C MET A 112 48.96 -2.28 41.59
N GLN A 113 50.28 -2.29 41.69
CA GLN A 113 51.17 -1.13 41.67
C GLN A 113 51.26 -0.50 40.28
N GLY A 114 51.37 0.83 40.27
CA GLY A 114 52.39 1.53 39.49
C GLY A 114 52.12 1.81 38.02
N SER A 115 51.48 2.96 37.74
CA SER A 115 51.93 3.85 36.66
C SER A 115 51.36 5.25 36.89
N LYS A 116 52.24 6.25 36.83
CA LYS A 116 51.93 7.68 36.98
C LYS A 116 50.90 8.14 35.92
N GLU A 117 49.63 8.27 36.31
CA GLU A 117 48.65 9.09 35.59
C GLU A 117 48.61 10.51 36.21
N PRO A 118 48.44 11.57 35.40
CA PRO A 118 48.21 12.91 35.94
C PRO A 118 46.89 12.92 36.74
N SER A 119 46.92 13.58 37.89
CA SER A 119 45.90 13.54 38.95
C SER A 119 44.46 13.69 38.44
N ARG A 120 43.71 12.57 38.40
CA ARG A 120 42.26 12.46 38.10
C ARG A 120 41.34 13.33 38.98
N SER A 121 41.87 14.01 40.01
CA SER A 121 41.13 14.90 40.91
C SER A 121 40.81 16.26 40.30
N SER A 122 41.65 16.79 39.39
CA SER A 122 41.48 18.15 38.85
C SER A 122 40.39 18.22 37.77
N LEU A 123 40.35 17.27 36.83
CA LEU A 123 39.30 17.17 35.80
C LEU A 123 37.90 16.94 36.39
N ARG A 124 37.80 16.11 37.43
CA ARG A 124 36.53 15.76 38.08
C ARG A 124 35.91 16.97 38.82
N GLY A 125 36.75 17.82 39.42
CA GLY A 125 36.30 19.07 40.06
C GLY A 125 35.75 20.08 39.04
N ASN A 126 36.36 20.17 37.87
CA ASN A 126 35.94 21.09 36.81
C ASN A 126 34.56 20.72 36.24
N TRP A 127 34.32 19.43 35.97
CA TRP A 127 33.01 18.95 35.50
C TRP A 127 31.90 19.10 36.54
N CYS A 128 32.17 18.86 37.83
CA CYS A 128 31.17 19.07 38.88
C CYS A 128 30.76 20.55 38.99
N GLN A 129 31.72 21.47 38.80
CA GLN A 129 31.46 22.90 38.83
C GLN A 129 30.66 23.37 37.59
N GLU A 130 31.07 22.94 36.39
CA GLU A 130 30.35 23.26 35.15
C GLU A 130 28.95 22.66 35.12
N TYR A 131 28.78 21.44 35.62
CA TYR A 131 27.46 20.82 35.81
C TYR A 131 26.60 21.61 36.80
N GLY A 132 27.17 22.08 37.92
CA GLY A 132 26.47 22.93 38.87
C GLY A 132 26.01 24.26 38.25
N LYS A 133 26.87 24.92 37.46
CA LYS A 133 26.53 26.15 36.73
C LYS A 133 25.41 25.91 35.72
N LEU A 134 25.50 24.83 34.95
CA LEU A 134 24.49 24.48 33.95
C LEU A 134 23.15 24.14 34.60
N LYS A 135 23.17 23.37 35.68
CA LYS A 135 21.98 23.02 36.47
C LYS A 135 21.28 24.26 37.01
N ALA A 136 22.04 25.20 37.58
CA ALA A 136 21.49 26.47 38.06
C ALA A 136 20.86 27.31 36.93
N LYS A 137 21.47 27.31 35.73
CA LYS A 137 20.88 27.97 34.55
C LYS A 137 19.57 27.31 34.12
N VAL A 138 19.51 25.99 34.08
CA VAL A 138 18.30 25.25 33.72
C VAL A 138 17.19 25.52 34.73
N GLU A 139 17.50 25.52 36.03
CA GLU A 139 16.52 25.84 37.08
C GLU A 139 16.02 27.29 36.98
N ALA A 140 16.92 28.25 36.70
CA ALA A 140 16.54 29.65 36.50
C ALA A 140 15.67 29.85 35.25
N LEU A 141 16.02 29.21 34.13
CA LEU A 141 15.23 29.24 32.89
C LEU A 141 13.86 28.57 33.09
N SER A 142 13.81 27.42 33.74
CA SER A 142 12.55 26.72 34.06
C SER A 142 11.67 27.55 34.99
N LYS A 143 12.26 28.26 35.97
CA LYS A 143 11.52 29.21 36.81
C LYS A 143 10.97 30.38 36.00
N SER A 144 11.78 30.96 35.12
CA SER A 144 11.33 32.04 34.22
C SER A 144 10.22 31.59 33.28
N GLN A 145 10.30 30.37 32.74
CA GLN A 145 9.28 29.81 31.87
C GLN A 145 7.95 29.66 32.61
N ARG A 146 7.97 29.13 33.84
CA ARG A 146 6.77 29.02 34.68
C ARG A 146 6.10 30.38 34.91
N HIS A 147 6.89 31.42 35.23
CA HIS A 147 6.33 32.78 35.36
C HIS A 147 5.69 33.26 34.04
N LEU A 148 6.36 33.08 32.89
CA LEU A 148 5.80 33.43 31.58
C LEU A 148 4.51 32.66 31.25
N MET A 149 4.33 31.47 31.81
CA MET A 149 3.12 30.65 31.70
C MET A 149 2.05 30.99 32.75
N GLY A 150 2.31 31.96 33.64
CA GLY A 150 1.37 32.38 34.69
C GLY A 150 1.41 31.53 35.96
N GLU A 151 2.45 30.73 36.16
CA GLU A 151 2.59 29.84 37.31
C GLU A 151 3.53 30.42 38.38
N GLN A 152 3.26 30.08 39.65
CA GLN A 152 4.11 30.41 40.83
C GLN A 152 4.43 31.91 40.98
N LEU A 153 3.47 32.75 40.63
CA LEU A 153 3.59 34.21 40.69
C LEU A 153 3.68 34.77 42.12
N GLU A 154 3.31 33.96 43.13
CA GLU A 154 3.36 34.31 44.55
C GLU A 154 4.77 34.70 45.03
N ALA A 155 5.81 34.22 44.34
CA ALA A 155 7.21 34.53 44.64
C ALA A 155 7.69 35.85 44.03
N LEU A 156 6.88 36.53 43.21
CA LEU A 156 7.20 37.79 42.55
C LEU A 156 6.59 38.97 43.31
N ASN A 157 7.33 40.07 43.39
CA ASN A 157 6.77 41.32 43.90
C ASN A 157 5.99 42.06 42.80
N LEU A 158 5.24 43.10 43.19
CA LEU A 158 4.38 43.86 42.27
C LEU A 158 5.13 44.44 41.06
N LYS A 159 6.38 44.92 41.25
CA LYS A 159 7.17 45.50 40.15
C LYS A 159 7.61 44.43 39.15
N GLU A 160 8.03 43.27 39.65
CA GLU A 160 8.42 42.13 38.81
C GLU A 160 7.23 41.58 38.02
N LEU A 161 6.04 41.55 38.66
CA LEU A 161 4.81 41.12 38.00
C LEU A 161 4.37 42.09 36.88
N GLN A 162 4.44 43.41 37.12
CA GLN A 162 4.17 44.43 36.11
C GLN A 162 5.16 44.34 34.92
N GLN A 163 6.43 44.07 35.21
CA GLN A 163 7.43 43.89 34.16
C GLN A 163 7.15 42.64 33.31
N LEU A 164 6.73 41.54 33.95
CA LEU A 164 6.36 40.31 33.27
C LEU A 164 5.12 40.50 32.38
N GLU A 165 4.10 41.18 32.89
CA GLU A 165 2.88 41.54 32.14
C GLU A 165 3.23 42.36 30.88
N HIS A 166 4.03 43.41 31.05
CA HIS A 166 4.47 44.24 29.94
C HIS A 166 5.28 43.46 28.89
N GLN A 167 6.15 42.55 29.34
CA GLN A 167 6.94 41.70 28.44
C GLN A 167 6.04 40.75 27.64
N LEU A 168 5.01 40.16 28.26
CA LEU A 168 4.04 39.31 27.59
C LEU A 168 3.18 40.11 26.59
N GLU A 169 2.76 41.32 26.96
CA GLU A 169 1.98 42.20 26.09
C GLU A 169 2.73 42.55 24.80
N ILE A 170 4.00 42.97 24.92
CA ILE A 170 4.85 43.26 23.75
C ILE A 170 5.04 42.01 22.88
N SER A 171 5.35 40.88 23.51
CA SER A 171 5.60 39.62 22.79
C SER A 171 4.35 39.14 22.04
N LEU A 172 3.18 39.23 22.65
CA LEU A 172 1.91 38.89 22.03
C LEU A 172 1.56 39.82 20.87
N LYS A 173 1.83 41.12 21.01
CA LYS A 173 1.64 42.09 19.92
C LYS A 173 2.49 41.73 18.70
N HIS A 174 3.76 41.38 18.90
CA HIS A 174 4.64 40.92 17.83
C HIS A 174 4.15 39.61 17.18
N ILE A 175 3.78 38.61 17.99
CA ILE A 175 3.28 37.31 17.49
C ILE A 175 2.02 37.52 16.64
N ARG A 176 1.05 38.31 17.11
CA ARG A 176 -0.20 38.59 16.39
C ARG A 176 0.07 39.30 15.05
N SER A 177 0.92 40.33 15.07
CA SER A 177 1.30 41.06 13.85
C SER A 177 1.96 40.14 12.82
N ARG A 178 2.91 39.30 13.25
CA ARG A 178 3.60 38.37 12.35
C ARG A 178 2.67 37.29 11.79
N LYS A 179 1.78 36.75 12.63
CA LYS A 179 0.79 35.75 12.20
C LYS A 179 -0.16 36.33 11.14
N SER A 180 -0.66 37.55 11.36
CA SER A 180 -1.51 38.26 10.41
C SER A 180 -0.80 38.52 9.07
N GLN A 181 0.48 38.91 9.09
CA GLN A 181 1.28 39.08 7.87
C GLN A 181 1.41 37.77 7.08
N ASN A 182 1.80 36.67 7.75
CA ASN A 182 1.99 35.38 7.08
C ASN A 182 0.67 34.82 6.51
N GLU A 183 -0.45 35.02 7.21
CA GLU A 183 -1.78 34.66 6.71
C GLU A 183 -2.13 35.46 5.45
N GLY A 184 -1.85 36.78 5.44
CA GLY A 184 -2.02 37.62 4.26
C GLY A 184 -1.17 37.21 3.06
N GLU A 185 0.11 36.90 3.28
CA GLU A 185 1.02 36.42 2.23
C GLU A 185 0.58 35.08 1.63
N SER A 186 0.07 34.17 2.47
CA SER A 186 -0.44 32.86 2.04
C SER A 186 -1.71 33.00 1.20
N VAL A 187 -2.62 33.89 1.58
CA VAL A 187 -3.82 34.21 0.79
C VAL A 187 -3.44 34.83 -0.55
N GLY A 188 -2.49 35.77 -0.57
CA GLY A 188 -2.01 36.40 -1.80
C GLY A 188 -1.38 35.40 -2.78
N GLN A 189 -0.57 34.45 -2.29
CA GLN A 189 -0.03 33.38 -3.15
C GLN A 189 -1.14 32.52 -3.76
N LEU A 190 -2.19 32.21 -2.99
CA LEU A 190 -3.32 31.43 -3.47
C LEU A 190 -4.11 32.16 -4.55
N GLU A 191 -4.25 33.48 -4.44
CA GLU A 191 -4.88 34.32 -5.46
C GLU A 191 -4.06 34.39 -6.74
N VAL A 192 -2.73 34.53 -6.65
CA VAL A 192 -1.84 34.49 -7.82
C VAL A 192 -1.95 33.16 -8.56
N ILE A 193 -1.92 32.03 -7.84
CA ILE A 193 -2.07 30.70 -8.45
C ILE A 193 -3.44 30.53 -9.14
N LYS A 194 -4.49 31.13 -8.57
CA LYS A 194 -5.82 31.15 -9.20
C LYS A 194 -5.87 32.07 -10.43
N ALA A 195 -5.23 33.24 -10.36
CA ALA A 195 -5.19 34.22 -11.45
C ALA A 195 -4.35 33.75 -12.65
N ASP A 196 -3.27 32.99 -12.39
CA ASP A 196 -2.41 32.43 -13.44
C ASP A 196 -3.13 31.41 -14.33
N GLY A 197 -4.35 30.97 -13.96
CA GLY A 197 -5.25 30.20 -14.81
C GLY A 197 -4.75 28.81 -15.22
N PHE A 198 -3.51 28.45 -14.89
CA PHE A 198 -2.83 27.23 -15.30
C PHE A 198 -3.64 25.98 -14.92
N VAL A 199 -4.14 25.93 -13.69
CA VAL A 199 -4.96 24.83 -13.19
C VAL A 199 -6.29 24.74 -13.95
N MET A 200 -6.87 25.88 -14.32
CA MET A 200 -8.13 25.93 -15.07
C MET A 200 -7.95 25.44 -16.50
N VAL A 201 -6.89 25.87 -17.18
CA VAL A 201 -6.54 25.42 -18.54
C VAL A 201 -6.23 23.92 -18.55
N GLN A 202 -5.47 23.43 -17.56
CA GLN A 202 -5.15 22.01 -17.48
C GLN A 202 -6.40 21.15 -17.26
N ASN A 203 -7.32 21.60 -16.41
CA ASN A 203 -8.60 20.93 -16.21
C ASN A 203 -9.45 20.96 -17.47
N GLN A 204 -9.48 22.06 -18.21
CA GLN A 204 -10.21 22.16 -19.47
C GLN A 204 -9.72 21.15 -20.51
N VAL A 205 -8.39 21.09 -20.73
CA VAL A 205 -7.79 20.13 -21.68
C VAL A 205 -8.09 18.68 -21.29
N MET A 206 -8.14 18.38 -19.99
CA MET A 206 -8.51 17.07 -19.49
C MET A 206 -9.98 16.73 -19.79
N PHE A 207 -10.91 17.67 -19.60
CA PHE A 207 -12.32 17.46 -19.94
C PHE A 207 -12.53 17.21 -21.44
N ASP A 208 -11.87 17.98 -22.29
CA ASP A 208 -11.94 17.81 -23.74
C ASP A 208 -11.42 16.42 -24.15
N SER A 209 -10.31 15.98 -23.55
CA SER A 209 -9.76 14.64 -23.78
C SER A 209 -10.70 13.52 -23.32
N ILE A 210 -11.41 13.70 -22.19
CA ILE A 210 -12.39 12.71 -21.72
C ILE A 210 -13.57 12.61 -22.71
N ALA A 211 -14.08 13.75 -23.17
CA ALA A 211 -15.18 13.78 -24.14
C ALA A 211 -14.79 13.07 -25.46
N GLU A 212 -13.56 13.28 -25.92
CA GLU A 212 -13.07 12.63 -27.13
C GLU A 212 -12.90 11.11 -26.97
N LEU A 213 -12.41 10.66 -25.82
CA LEU A 213 -12.31 9.24 -25.50
C LEU A 213 -13.69 8.58 -25.44
N GLN A 214 -14.69 9.22 -24.83
CA GLN A 214 -16.06 8.73 -24.80
C GLN A 214 -16.69 8.64 -26.20
N LYS A 215 -16.36 9.56 -27.10
CA LYS A 215 -16.82 9.50 -28.49
C LYS A 215 -16.22 8.28 -29.22
N LYS A 216 -14.93 8.00 -29.03
CA LYS A 216 -14.25 6.83 -29.61
C LYS A 216 -14.82 5.52 -29.05
N GLU A 217 -15.11 5.47 -27.76
CA GLU A 217 -15.74 4.30 -27.14
C GLU A 217 -17.10 3.98 -27.76
N LYS A 218 -17.97 4.98 -27.95
CA LYS A 218 -19.28 4.79 -28.60
C LYS A 218 -19.14 4.33 -30.06
N ALA A 219 -18.20 4.89 -30.80
CA ALA A 219 -17.95 4.49 -32.18
C ALA A 219 -17.47 3.03 -32.28
N LEU A 220 -16.57 2.61 -31.38
CA LEU A 220 -16.11 1.23 -31.28
C LEU A 220 -17.26 0.27 -30.90
N GLN A 221 -18.09 0.65 -29.94
CA GLN A 221 -19.27 -0.15 -29.57
C GLN A 221 -20.25 -0.30 -30.75
N ALA A 222 -20.48 0.76 -31.53
CA ALA A 222 -21.32 0.67 -32.72
C ALA A 222 -20.72 -0.26 -33.78
N ALA A 223 -19.42 -0.14 -34.06
CA ALA A 223 -18.72 -1.00 -35.02
C ALA A 223 -18.75 -2.48 -34.61
N ASN A 224 -18.52 -2.79 -33.33
CA ASN A 224 -18.63 -4.16 -32.82
C ASN A 224 -20.05 -4.73 -33.01
N LYS A 225 -21.08 -3.92 -32.77
CA LYS A 225 -22.48 -4.33 -32.96
C LYS A 225 -22.80 -4.62 -34.43
N THR A 226 -22.25 -3.84 -35.36
CA THR A 226 -22.35 -4.11 -36.80
C THR A 226 -21.65 -5.41 -37.16
N LEU A 227 -20.43 -5.65 -36.65
CA LEU A 227 -19.72 -6.90 -36.88
C LEU A 227 -20.47 -8.12 -36.34
N GLU A 228 -21.10 -8.01 -35.17
CA GLU A 228 -21.96 -9.07 -34.62
C GLU A 228 -23.18 -9.35 -35.52
N GLN A 229 -23.78 -8.32 -36.10
CA GLN A 229 -24.87 -8.49 -37.07
C GLN A 229 -24.39 -9.21 -38.34
N GLU A 230 -23.28 -8.76 -38.94
CA GLU A 230 -22.69 -9.39 -40.13
C GLU A 230 -22.35 -10.87 -39.89
N PHE A 231 -21.80 -11.19 -38.71
CA PHE A 231 -21.51 -12.58 -38.33
C PHE A 231 -22.78 -13.44 -38.28
N CYS A 232 -23.85 -12.93 -37.66
CA CYS A 232 -25.14 -13.62 -37.56
C CYS A 232 -25.78 -13.86 -38.94
N TYR A 233 -25.74 -12.86 -39.83
CA TYR A 233 -26.24 -13.01 -41.20
C TYR A 233 -25.44 -14.01 -42.03
N SER A 234 -24.11 -14.03 -41.86
CA SER A 234 -23.26 -15.01 -42.53
C SER A 234 -23.57 -16.43 -42.07
N GLU A 235 -23.72 -16.65 -40.75
CA GLU A 235 -24.06 -17.95 -40.16
C GLU A 235 -25.43 -18.47 -40.64
N LEU A 236 -26.44 -17.59 -40.71
CA LEU A 236 -27.75 -17.91 -41.29
C LEU A 236 -27.67 -18.24 -42.78
N GLY A 237 -26.81 -17.54 -43.54
CA GLY A 237 -26.58 -17.81 -44.95
C GLY A 237 -26.02 -19.21 -45.20
N PHE A 238 -25.05 -19.65 -44.40
CA PHE A 238 -24.49 -21.01 -44.51
C PHE A 238 -25.55 -22.09 -44.23
N LEU A 239 -26.37 -21.91 -43.19
CA LEU A 239 -27.45 -22.86 -42.86
C LEU A 239 -28.50 -22.98 -43.98
N ALA A 240 -28.84 -21.88 -44.66
CA ALA A 240 -29.80 -21.88 -45.76
C ALA A 240 -29.30 -22.66 -46.99
N ILE A 241 -28.00 -22.57 -47.27
CA ILE A 241 -27.35 -23.33 -48.36
C ILE A 241 -27.42 -24.83 -48.05
N ASP A 242 -27.05 -25.24 -46.82
CA ASP A 242 -27.08 -26.64 -46.40
C ASP A 242 -28.50 -27.24 -46.45
N LEU A 243 -29.50 -26.46 -46.03
CA LEU A 243 -30.90 -26.89 -46.07
C LEU A 243 -31.38 -27.07 -47.52
N SER A 244 -31.01 -26.17 -48.43
CA SER A 244 -31.35 -26.28 -49.86
C SER A 244 -30.71 -27.52 -50.48
N GLN A 245 -29.44 -27.81 -50.16
CA GLN A 245 -28.77 -29.03 -50.62
C GLN A 245 -29.44 -30.30 -50.08
N LEU A 246 -29.92 -30.29 -48.84
CA LEU A 246 -30.65 -31.41 -48.24
C LEU A 246 -31.96 -31.66 -48.98
N MET A 247 -32.71 -30.59 -49.26
CA MET A 247 -33.97 -30.65 -50.00
C MET A 247 -33.77 -31.21 -51.41
N GLU A 248 -32.73 -30.75 -52.12
CA GLU A 248 -32.37 -31.27 -53.45
C GLU A 248 -32.03 -32.77 -53.39
N LYS A 249 -31.24 -33.17 -52.38
CA LYS A 249 -30.91 -34.60 -52.15
C LYS A 249 -32.15 -35.45 -51.90
N GLN A 250 -33.13 -34.96 -51.13
CA GLN A 250 -34.37 -35.69 -50.87
C GLN A 250 -35.24 -35.78 -52.14
N LYS A 251 -35.31 -34.71 -52.93
CA LYS A 251 -36.04 -34.68 -54.20
C LYS A 251 -35.47 -35.69 -55.19
N ILE A 252 -34.14 -35.77 -55.31
CA ILE A 252 -33.47 -36.77 -56.17
C ILE A 252 -33.77 -38.19 -55.70
N LYS A 253 -33.76 -38.46 -54.39
CA LYS A 253 -34.13 -39.77 -53.82
C LYS A 253 -35.58 -40.16 -54.16
N ALA A 254 -36.52 -39.23 -54.03
CA ALA A 254 -37.93 -39.46 -54.35
C ALA A 254 -38.15 -39.76 -55.84
N ILE A 255 -37.51 -38.99 -56.74
CA ILE A 255 -37.57 -39.21 -58.18
C ILE A 255 -36.99 -40.58 -58.54
N THR A 256 -35.83 -40.93 -57.98
CA THR A 256 -35.19 -42.23 -58.22
C THR A 256 -36.09 -43.39 -57.77
N GLN A 257 -36.74 -43.25 -56.61
CA GLN A 257 -37.68 -44.25 -56.11
C GLN A 257 -38.92 -44.39 -57.01
N GLN A 258 -39.45 -43.28 -57.52
CA GLN A 258 -40.59 -43.30 -58.44
C GLN A 258 -40.24 -43.95 -59.78
N SER A 259 -39.08 -43.63 -60.37
CA SER A 259 -38.60 -44.29 -61.59
C SER A 259 -38.41 -45.80 -61.40
N HIS A 260 -37.97 -46.23 -60.21
CA HIS A 260 -37.87 -47.65 -59.87
C HIS A 260 -39.23 -48.35 -59.80
N TRP A 261 -40.26 -47.68 -59.23
CA TRP A 261 -41.64 -48.18 -59.21
C TRP A 261 -42.27 -48.29 -60.61
N GLU A 262 -41.98 -47.35 -61.53
CA GLU A 262 -42.50 -47.37 -62.90
C GLU A 262 -41.86 -48.48 -63.77
N GLN A 263 -40.58 -48.80 -63.54
CA GLN A 263 -39.94 -49.98 -64.17
C GLN A 263 -40.57 -51.30 -63.70
N ALA A 264 -41.03 -51.39 -62.45
CA ALA A 264 -41.72 -52.58 -61.94
C ALA A 264 -43.12 -52.80 -62.54
N GLN A 265 -43.71 -51.81 -63.20
CA GLN A 265 -45.03 -51.92 -63.85
C GLN A 265 -44.99 -52.19 -65.37
N THR A 266 -43.81 -52.19 -66.00
CA THR A 266 -43.68 -52.35 -67.46
C THR A 266 -43.26 -53.76 -67.92
N SER A 267 -43.17 -54.74 -67.02
CA SER A 267 -43.09 -56.17 -67.36
C SER A 267 -44.46 -56.84 -67.23
N SER A 268 -45.12 -57.06 -68.37
CA SER A 268 -46.49 -57.52 -68.58
C SER A 268 -46.74 -59.03 -68.37
N SER A 269 -48.00 -59.39 -68.07
CA SER A 269 -48.69 -60.65 -68.45
C SER A 269 -48.02 -62.00 -68.12
N SER A 270 -48.50 -62.69 -67.09
CA SER A 270 -48.93 -64.12 -67.07
C SER A 270 -48.85 -64.71 -65.64
N SER A 271 -49.91 -65.41 -65.23
CA SER A 271 -50.05 -66.12 -63.94
C SER A 271 -50.01 -67.66 -64.18
N PRO A 272 -50.16 -68.54 -63.15
CA PRO A 272 -49.15 -69.09 -62.22
C PRO A 272 -49.17 -70.65 -62.24
N PRO A 273 -48.46 -71.42 -61.37
CA PRO A 273 -49.00 -71.88 -60.05
C PRO A 273 -47.89 -72.18 -58.97
N LEU A 274 -48.06 -72.60 -57.70
CA LEU A 274 -49.11 -72.73 -56.67
C LEU A 274 -48.41 -73.03 -55.30
N ILE A 275 -49.00 -72.50 -54.21
CA ILE A 275 -49.15 -73.05 -52.84
C ILE A 275 -47.91 -73.50 -52.02
N ALA A 276 -47.66 -72.82 -50.90
CA ALA A 276 -47.95 -73.33 -49.54
C ALA A 276 -47.57 -72.32 -48.43
N GLU A 277 -48.57 -71.88 -47.65
CA GLU A 277 -48.44 -71.40 -46.26
C GLU A 277 -48.63 -72.63 -45.33
N PRO A 278 -48.17 -72.67 -44.05
CA PRO A 278 -48.57 -71.69 -43.02
C PRO A 278 -47.49 -71.29 -41.97
N GLN A 279 -47.81 -70.21 -41.24
CA GLN A 279 -47.25 -69.70 -39.96
C GLN A 279 -47.29 -70.73 -38.79
N PRO A 280 -46.86 -70.44 -37.53
CA PRO A 280 -46.03 -69.38 -36.94
C PRO A 280 -44.91 -69.94 -36.00
N THR A 281 -44.07 -69.09 -35.36
CA THR A 281 -43.84 -69.03 -33.87
C THR A 281 -42.51 -68.37 -33.42
N LEU A 282 -42.66 -67.61 -32.33
CA LEU A 282 -41.79 -67.43 -31.15
C LEU A 282 -40.36 -66.84 -31.22
N ASN A 283 -40.24 -65.80 -30.39
CA ASN A 283 -39.06 -65.16 -29.77
C ASN A 283 -38.01 -66.11 -29.15
N ILE A 284 -36.90 -65.47 -28.73
CA ILE A 284 -35.79 -65.90 -27.85
C ILE A 284 -34.57 -66.28 -28.69
N GLY A 285 -33.44 -65.56 -28.68
CA GLY A 285 -32.77 -64.83 -27.60
C GLY A 285 -31.33 -65.35 -27.57
N CYS A 286 -30.35 -64.56 -27.12
CA CYS A 286 -29.17 -65.18 -26.52
C CYS A 286 -27.74 -64.75 -26.94
N TYR A 287 -27.14 -63.75 -26.26
CA TYR A 287 -25.75 -63.71 -25.73
C TYR A 287 -24.57 -63.89 -26.72
N GLN A 288 -23.35 -63.41 -26.50
CA GLN A 288 -22.65 -62.49 -25.59
C GLN A 288 -21.17 -62.76 -25.93
N GLY A 289 -20.31 -61.75 -25.95
CA GLY A 289 -18.85 -61.93 -25.90
C GLY A 289 -18.14 -60.90 -26.76
N MET A 290 -17.86 -59.70 -26.20
CA MET A 290 -16.60 -59.35 -25.49
C MET A 290 -15.39 -59.39 -26.43
N ALA A 291 -14.44 -58.45 -26.43
CA ALA A 291 -14.23 -57.14 -25.82
C ALA A 291 -12.92 -56.64 -26.47
N LEU A 292 -12.77 -55.35 -26.77
CA LEU A 292 -11.77 -54.40 -26.24
C LEU A 292 -11.50 -53.41 -27.39
N ALA A 293 -11.34 -52.10 -27.25
CA ALA A 293 -11.44 -51.18 -26.13
C ALA A 293 -11.42 -49.73 -26.70
N VAL A 294 -11.78 -48.78 -25.82
CA VAL A 294 -11.41 -47.35 -25.78
C VAL A 294 -12.43 -46.29 -26.28
N ARG A 295 -13.09 -45.67 -25.27
CA ARG A 295 -13.42 -44.23 -25.04
C ARG A 295 -14.38 -43.50 -25.98
N GLU A 296 -15.26 -42.57 -25.56
CA GLU A 296 -15.63 -41.91 -24.29
C GLU A 296 -16.94 -41.14 -24.60
N GLU A 297 -18.09 -41.63 -24.13
CA GLU A 297 -18.94 -41.14 -23.02
C GLU A 297 -19.67 -39.78 -23.24
N ALA A 298 -21.00 -39.88 -23.21
CA ALA A 298 -21.96 -38.77 -23.23
C ALA A 298 -22.91 -38.88 -22.03
N ALA A 299 -23.08 -37.75 -21.33
CA ALA A 299 -24.27 -37.22 -20.64
C ALA A 299 -25.22 -38.14 -19.83
N ARG A 300 -25.53 -37.72 -18.58
CA ARG A 300 -26.91 -37.43 -18.10
C ARG A 300 -26.95 -36.71 -16.72
N LEU A 301 -27.68 -35.58 -16.72
CA LEU A 301 -28.49 -34.80 -15.74
C LEU A 301 -28.74 -35.32 -14.29
N PRO A 302 -29.41 -34.58 -13.36
CA PRO A 302 -29.26 -33.19 -12.86
C PRO A 302 -29.38 -33.06 -11.28
N VAL A 303 -29.28 -31.83 -10.75
CA VAL A 303 -29.72 -31.29 -9.41
C VAL A 303 -28.69 -31.07 -8.28
N ARG A 304 -28.49 -29.76 -8.01
CA ARG A 304 -28.10 -29.00 -6.79
C ARG A 304 -26.86 -29.41 -5.98
N ILE A 305 -25.89 -28.48 -5.90
CA ILE A 305 -25.40 -27.83 -4.67
C ILE A 305 -24.81 -26.45 -5.06
N SER A 306 -24.96 -25.54 -4.11
CA SER A 306 -24.71 -24.10 -4.02
C SER A 306 -23.42 -23.48 -4.60
N ASN A 307 -23.61 -22.24 -5.07
CA ASN A 307 -22.79 -21.04 -4.86
C ASN A 307 -21.38 -20.90 -5.49
N SER A 308 -21.27 -19.78 -6.22
CA SER A 308 -20.13 -18.87 -6.41
C SER A 308 -18.92 -19.33 -7.24
N LEU A 309 -18.87 -18.88 -8.50
CA LEU A 309 -17.61 -18.63 -9.23
C LEU A 309 -17.70 -17.31 -10.02
N LEU A 310 -17.80 -16.20 -9.28
CA LEU A 310 -17.39 -14.88 -9.75
C LEU A 310 -15.89 -14.73 -9.46
N PRO A 311 -15.07 -14.16 -10.37
CA PRO A 311 -13.64 -13.96 -10.15
C PRO A 311 -13.34 -13.05 -8.93
N PRO A 312 -12.17 -13.21 -8.26
CA PRO A 312 -11.87 -12.62 -6.93
C PRO A 312 -11.94 -11.09 -6.81
N TRP A 313 -12.06 -10.34 -7.91
CA TRP A 313 -12.19 -8.88 -7.91
C TRP A 313 -13.65 -8.39 -7.85
N MET A 314 -14.65 -9.28 -7.98
CA MET A 314 -16.07 -8.94 -7.91
C MET A 314 -16.71 -9.13 -6.51
N LEU A 315 -15.94 -9.50 -5.48
CA LEU A 315 -16.46 -9.77 -4.12
C LEU A 315 -16.01 -8.74 -3.08
N ARG A 316 -16.12 -7.43 -3.36
CA ARG A 316 -15.77 -6.41 -2.36
C ARG A 316 -16.75 -5.27 -2.12
N HIS A 317 -18.00 -5.38 -2.58
CA HIS A 317 -19.07 -4.48 -2.14
C HIS A 317 -20.39 -5.19 -1.77
N LEU A 318 -20.33 -6.46 -1.37
CA LEU A 318 -21.46 -7.15 -0.76
C LEU A 318 -20.99 -7.92 0.48
N ASN A 319 -20.73 -7.15 1.54
CA ASN A 319 -21.18 -7.41 2.91
C ASN A 319 -20.69 -6.24 3.78
N GLY A 320 -21.65 -5.46 4.28
CA GLY A 320 -21.48 -4.75 5.55
C GLY A 320 -21.51 -5.72 6.72
#